data_AF-A0A8B9EY92-F1
#
_entry.id   AF-A0A8B9EY92-F1
#
_cell.length_a   1.000
_cell.length_b   1.000
_cell.length_c   1.000
_cell.angle_alpha   90.00
_cell.angle_beta   90.00
_cell.angle_gamma   90.00
#
_symmetry.space_group_name_H-M   'P 1'
#
loop_
_entity.id
_entity.type
_entity.pdbx_description
1 polymer ?
#
loop_
_entity_poly.entity_id
_entity_poly.type
_entity_poly.pdbx_seq_one_letter_code
_entity_poly.pdbx_strand_id
1 'polypeptide(L)'
;MEGLVGARLLGEESLQMWDLNKRLEAYLARVKFLEEENEGLRAEIRGAKSGPAAEPWRAKYEEELRALRAALERAFREKCSAELARDNLYEEVQHVKSRCQKEQAAREEAKRQLAAGKKELEEERRAQIWLKERAVQLEKEVGALLEVHEEEKAGLDRELAGFSLSLESLRCAPAAFQPLEVEDYSRRLAEIWRGAVETYKAEVAQLEGSLGQAKESLWKAAEDNQQSQLQLQHLDKELAALRARKELLEDNLARQWQEQRGEAEKFQLAIEALEQEKQSLRAQIAQVLEDRQQLMHLKMSLSLEVATYSAPPVPSPRPAAPLQHLPAWPDGGDGTFAPSRAEPCSPPAPIPAPPDGPRQRQAAEGWGDN
;
A
#
# COMPACT_ATOMS: atom_id res chain seq x y z
N MET A 1 38.84 -36.05 117.16
CA MET A 1 39.68 -35.59 116.05
C MET A 1 38.78 -35.06 114.92
N GLU A 2 38.16 -33.88 115.09
CA GLU A 2 37.25 -33.32 114.06
C GLU A 2 37.59 -31.87 113.68
N GLY A 3 38.34 -31.13 114.51
CA GLY A 3 38.71 -29.72 114.21
C GLY A 3 39.82 -29.52 113.17
N LEU A 4 40.67 -30.54 112.93
CA LEU A 4 41.79 -30.44 111.95
C LEU A 4 41.35 -30.72 110.50
N VAL A 5 40.21 -31.37 110.29
CA VAL A 5 39.65 -31.63 108.95
C VAL A 5 38.89 -30.40 108.44
N GLY A 6 38.15 -29.70 109.32
CA GLY A 6 37.43 -28.46 108.98
C GLY A 6 38.34 -27.31 108.57
N ALA A 7 39.51 -27.13 109.22
CA ALA A 7 40.46 -26.07 108.85
C ALA A 7 41.16 -26.32 107.49
N ARG A 8 41.31 -27.59 107.09
CA ARG A 8 41.87 -27.97 105.78
C ARG A 8 40.84 -27.77 104.66
N LEU A 9 39.58 -28.11 104.93
CA LEU A 9 38.45 -27.88 104.03
C LEU A 9 38.18 -26.38 103.79
N LEU A 10 38.22 -25.54 104.83
CA LEU A 10 38.11 -24.08 104.67
C LEU A 10 39.26 -23.47 103.86
N GLY A 11 40.47 -24.04 103.95
CA GLY A 11 41.61 -23.66 103.12
C GLY A 11 41.46 -24.06 101.64
N GLU A 12 40.93 -25.25 101.39
CA GLU A 12 40.65 -25.74 100.03
C GLU A 12 39.48 -24.99 99.37
N GLU A 13 38.41 -24.72 100.11
CA GLU A 13 37.26 -23.93 99.64
C GLU A 13 37.65 -22.47 99.36
N SER A 14 38.50 -21.86 100.18
CA SER A 14 38.99 -20.50 99.94
C SER A 14 39.93 -20.40 98.74
N LEU A 15 40.77 -21.41 98.48
CA LEU A 15 41.58 -21.49 97.26
C LEU A 15 40.73 -21.71 96.02
N GLN A 16 39.72 -22.58 96.08
CA GLN A 16 38.77 -22.77 94.96
C GLN A 16 37.97 -21.49 94.66
N MET A 17 37.54 -20.77 95.70
CA MET A 17 36.86 -19.48 95.54
C MET A 17 37.80 -18.42 94.95
N TRP A 18 39.07 -18.44 95.33
CA TRP A 18 40.09 -17.55 94.75
C TRP A 18 40.35 -17.85 93.27
N ASP A 19 40.51 -19.12 92.89
CA ASP A 19 40.69 -19.54 91.50
C ASP A 19 39.46 -19.21 90.64
N LEU A 20 38.25 -19.38 91.20
CA LEU A 20 37.01 -19.00 90.54
C LEU A 20 36.96 -17.49 90.32
N ASN A 21 37.28 -16.69 91.33
CA ASN A 21 37.35 -15.23 91.20
C ASN A 21 38.40 -14.80 90.17
N LYS A 22 39.57 -15.45 90.12
CA LYS A 22 40.59 -15.15 89.10
C LYS A 22 40.12 -15.47 87.69
N ARG A 23 39.39 -16.57 87.50
CA ARG A 23 38.77 -16.89 86.21
C ARG A 23 37.67 -15.89 85.86
N LEU A 24 36.82 -15.51 86.81
CA LEU A 24 35.78 -14.50 86.60
C LEU A 24 36.36 -13.13 86.24
N GLU A 25 37.45 -12.70 86.90
CA GLU A 25 38.18 -11.49 86.54
C GLU A 25 38.69 -11.55 85.09
N ALA A 26 39.29 -12.68 84.67
CA ALA A 26 39.74 -12.88 83.30
C ALA A 26 38.59 -12.90 82.27
N TYR A 27 37.46 -13.53 82.61
CA TYR A 27 36.26 -13.53 81.76
C TYR A 27 35.66 -12.13 81.64
N LEU A 28 35.53 -11.38 82.72
CA LEU A 28 35.03 -10.00 82.69
C LEU A 28 35.95 -9.08 81.90
N ALA A 29 37.27 -9.24 82.02
CA ALA A 29 38.23 -8.51 81.20
C ALA A 29 38.08 -8.85 79.71
N ARG A 30 37.87 -10.13 79.37
CA ARG A 30 37.64 -10.56 77.98
C ARG A 30 36.32 -10.05 77.43
N VAL A 31 35.25 -10.06 78.22
CA VAL A 31 33.93 -9.53 77.83
C VAL A 31 34.03 -8.04 77.55
N LYS A 32 34.64 -7.25 78.45
CA LYS A 32 34.86 -5.82 78.23
C LYS A 32 35.67 -5.53 76.97
N PHE A 33 36.74 -6.27 76.72
CA PHE A 33 37.52 -6.14 75.49
C PHE A 33 36.67 -6.41 74.24
N LEU A 34 35.83 -7.46 74.26
CA LEU A 34 34.94 -7.79 73.14
C LEU A 34 33.78 -6.80 72.98
N GLU A 35 33.33 -6.18 74.07
CA GLU A 35 32.34 -5.09 74.04
C GLU A 35 32.95 -3.84 73.41
N GLU A 36 34.15 -3.44 73.83
CA GLU A 36 34.90 -2.32 73.24
C GLU A 36 35.17 -2.56 71.74
N GLU A 37 35.60 -3.77 71.37
CA GLU A 37 35.82 -4.15 69.97
C GLU A 37 34.50 -4.15 69.17
N ASN A 38 33.39 -4.66 69.73
CA ASN A 38 32.08 -4.59 69.09
C ASN A 38 31.58 -3.16 68.94
N GLU A 39 31.81 -2.30 69.93
CA GLU A 39 31.45 -0.89 69.86
C GLU A 39 32.23 -0.18 68.75
N GLY A 40 33.53 -0.47 68.62
CA GLY A 40 34.38 -0.04 67.51
C GLY A 40 33.82 -0.49 66.15
N LEU A 41 33.59 -1.80 65.97
CA LEU A 41 33.04 -2.36 64.73
C LEU A 41 31.65 -1.80 64.41
N ARG A 42 30.78 -1.59 65.41
CA ARG A 42 29.47 -0.96 65.22
C ARG A 42 29.61 0.50 64.80
N ALA A 43 30.58 1.23 65.33
CA ALA A 43 30.87 2.59 64.93
C ALA A 43 31.41 2.65 63.49
N GLU A 44 32.31 1.73 63.11
CA GLU A 44 32.81 1.61 61.73
C GLU A 44 31.70 1.26 60.74
N ILE A 45 30.83 0.31 61.06
CA ILE A 45 29.68 -0.07 60.22
C ILE A 45 28.71 1.11 60.06
N ARG A 46 28.43 1.86 61.14
CA ARG A 46 27.61 3.07 61.07
C ARG A 46 28.30 4.14 60.23
N GLY A 47 29.60 4.35 60.41
CA GLY A 47 30.40 5.30 59.62
C GLY A 47 30.45 4.96 58.14
N ALA A 48 30.53 3.67 57.78
CA ALA A 48 30.51 3.22 56.38
C ALA A 48 29.12 3.35 55.73
N LYS A 49 28.04 3.09 56.48
CA LYS A 49 26.65 3.22 56.01
C LYS A 49 26.18 4.67 55.92
N SER A 50 26.59 5.51 56.88
CA SER A 50 26.32 6.95 56.90
C SER A 50 27.39 7.76 56.18
N GLY A 51 28.41 7.11 55.63
CA GLY A 51 29.47 7.75 54.89
C GLY A 51 28.91 8.44 53.64
N PRO A 52 29.29 9.70 53.36
CA PRO A 52 28.77 10.47 52.24
C PRO A 52 29.19 9.93 50.87
N ALA A 53 29.75 8.71 50.78
CA ALA A 53 30.23 8.10 49.55
C ALA A 53 29.21 7.12 48.92
N ALA A 54 28.28 6.53 49.67
CA ALA A 54 27.32 5.56 49.11
C ALA A 54 26.07 6.23 48.49
N GLU A 55 25.58 7.30 49.11
CA GLU A 55 24.42 8.08 48.65
C GLU A 55 24.65 8.87 47.33
N PRO A 56 25.81 9.49 47.07
CA PRO A 56 25.99 10.28 45.84
C PRO A 56 26.01 9.44 44.56
N TRP A 57 26.51 8.19 44.61
CA TRP A 57 26.50 7.34 43.42
C TRP A 57 25.09 6.86 43.10
N ARG A 58 24.29 6.51 44.11
CA ARG A 58 22.88 6.14 43.92
C ARG A 58 22.09 7.29 43.31
N ALA A 59 22.21 8.49 43.86
CA ALA A 59 21.55 9.68 43.34
C ALA A 59 21.93 9.97 41.87
N LYS A 60 23.23 9.87 41.52
CA LYS A 60 23.71 10.03 40.13
C LYS A 60 23.11 9.00 39.19
N TYR A 61 23.16 7.71 39.54
CA TYR A 61 22.58 6.66 38.69
C TYR A 61 21.06 6.77 38.57
N GLU A 62 20.37 7.22 39.61
CA GLU A 62 18.93 7.52 39.54
C GLU A 62 18.62 8.71 38.64
N GLU A 63 19.45 9.76 38.67
CA GLU A 63 19.37 10.89 37.74
C GLU A 63 19.60 10.46 36.30
N GLU A 64 20.62 9.65 36.04
CA GLU A 64 20.90 9.07 34.72
C GLU A 64 19.73 8.19 34.25
N LEU A 65 19.19 7.34 35.12
CA LEU A 65 18.04 6.50 34.80
C LEU A 65 16.80 7.35 34.48
N ARG A 66 16.56 8.44 35.22
CA ARG A 66 15.49 9.40 34.96
C ARG A 66 15.71 10.10 33.62
N ALA A 67 16.92 10.54 33.32
CA ALA A 67 17.27 11.19 32.06
C ALA A 67 17.09 10.23 30.86
N LEU A 68 17.52 8.97 31.00
CA LEU A 68 17.36 7.94 29.97
C LEU A 68 15.89 7.61 29.73
N ARG A 69 15.07 7.50 30.78
CA ARG A 69 13.62 7.32 30.65
C ARG A 69 12.96 8.50 29.93
N ALA A 70 13.31 9.73 30.31
CA ALA A 70 12.80 10.92 29.64
C ALA A 70 13.24 11.01 28.16
N ALA A 71 14.47 10.58 27.84
CA ALA A 71 14.95 10.49 26.47
C ALA A 71 14.17 9.42 25.66
N LEU A 72 13.93 8.25 26.26
CA LEU A 72 13.13 7.19 25.64
C LEU A 72 11.69 7.65 25.37
N GLU A 73 11.06 8.33 26.31
CA GLU A 73 9.70 8.88 26.11
C GLU A 73 9.67 9.92 24.99
N ARG A 74 10.66 10.81 24.92
CA ARG A 74 10.77 11.79 23.82
C ARG A 74 10.93 11.09 22.48
N ALA A 75 11.85 10.14 22.38
CA ALA A 75 12.06 9.35 21.16
C ALA A 75 10.80 8.57 20.76
N PHE A 76 10.06 8.03 21.73
CA PHE A 76 8.78 7.35 21.47
C PHE A 76 7.73 8.32 20.92
N ARG A 77 7.57 9.51 21.51
CA ARG A 77 6.65 10.55 21.00
C ARG A 77 7.02 11.01 19.58
N GLU A 78 8.31 11.24 19.33
CA GLU A 78 8.84 11.59 18.01
C GLU A 78 8.57 10.48 16.99
N LYS A 79 8.80 9.21 17.37
CA LYS A 79 8.49 8.04 16.55
C LYS A 79 7.00 7.99 16.20
N CYS A 80 6.11 8.10 17.19
CA CYS A 80 4.67 8.10 16.95
C CYS A 80 4.24 9.26 16.03
N SER A 81 4.80 10.46 16.23
CA SER A 81 4.54 11.61 15.35
C SER A 81 5.01 11.35 13.92
N ALA A 82 6.16 10.72 13.74
CA ALA A 82 6.70 10.37 12.43
C ALA A 82 5.88 9.27 11.75
N GLU A 83 5.40 8.28 12.49
CA GLU A 83 4.52 7.22 11.99
C GLU A 83 3.18 7.80 11.50
N LEU A 84 2.57 8.70 12.26
CA LEU A 84 1.35 9.41 11.83
C LEU A 84 1.60 10.26 10.58
N ALA A 85 2.72 10.98 10.50
CA ALA A 85 3.08 11.76 9.31
C ALA A 85 3.29 10.86 8.09
N ARG A 86 3.94 9.69 8.27
CA ARG A 86 4.11 8.69 7.21
C ARG A 86 2.75 8.18 6.72
N ASP A 87 1.84 7.87 7.63
CA ASP A 87 0.54 7.31 7.28
C ASP A 87 -0.32 8.35 6.54
N ASN A 88 -0.31 9.61 6.98
CA ASN A 88 -0.95 10.73 6.29
C ASN A 88 -0.37 10.91 4.86
N LEU A 89 0.96 10.92 4.71
CA LEU A 89 1.60 11.02 3.40
C LEU A 89 1.26 9.82 2.50
N TYR A 90 1.14 8.62 3.08
CA TYR A 90 0.73 7.44 2.35
C TYR A 90 -0.70 7.59 1.80
N GLU A 91 -1.64 8.06 2.62
CA GLU A 91 -3.01 8.35 2.19
C GLU A 91 -3.04 9.42 1.09
N GLU A 92 -2.30 10.53 1.25
CA GLU A 92 -2.18 11.57 0.23
C GLU A 92 -1.65 11.02 -1.10
N VAL A 93 -0.61 10.18 -1.06
CA VAL A 93 -0.07 9.53 -2.25
C VAL A 93 -1.12 8.62 -2.91
N GLN A 94 -1.91 7.87 -2.14
CA GLN A 94 -3.00 7.06 -2.70
C GLN A 94 -4.11 7.92 -3.31
N HIS A 95 -4.48 9.03 -2.67
CA HIS A 95 -5.44 9.99 -3.21
C HIS A 95 -4.96 10.61 -4.53
N VAL A 96 -3.70 11.04 -4.60
CA VAL A 96 -3.09 11.58 -5.82
C VAL A 96 -3.05 10.52 -6.92
N LYS A 97 -2.63 9.29 -6.60
CA LYS A 97 -2.64 8.16 -7.57
C LYS A 97 -4.04 7.91 -8.14
N SER A 98 -5.06 7.83 -7.29
CA SER A 98 -6.45 7.65 -7.72
C SER A 98 -6.92 8.80 -8.61
N ARG A 99 -6.57 10.04 -8.26
CA ARG A 99 -6.91 11.22 -9.08
C ARG A 99 -6.22 11.19 -10.44
N CYS A 100 -4.93 10.85 -10.50
CA CYS A 100 -4.19 10.70 -11.75
C CYS A 100 -4.80 9.61 -12.65
N GLN A 101 -5.21 8.47 -12.08
CA GLN A 101 -5.89 7.41 -12.84
C GLN A 101 -7.23 7.89 -13.42
N LYS A 102 -8.04 8.59 -12.63
CA LYS A 102 -9.31 9.17 -13.10
C LYS A 102 -9.09 10.18 -14.23
N GLU A 103 -8.07 11.02 -14.11
CA GLU A 103 -7.74 12.03 -15.12
C GLU A 103 -7.18 11.40 -16.40
N GLN A 104 -6.36 10.35 -16.28
CA GLN A 104 -5.92 9.55 -17.43
C GLN A 104 -7.11 8.91 -18.15
N ALA A 105 -8.04 8.28 -17.43
CA ALA A 105 -9.24 7.69 -18.01
C ALA A 105 -10.11 8.74 -18.71
N ALA A 106 -10.32 9.90 -18.09
CA ALA A 106 -11.05 11.02 -18.70
C ALA A 106 -10.35 11.55 -19.97
N ARG A 107 -9.01 11.64 -19.95
CA ARG A 107 -8.22 12.06 -21.13
C ARG A 107 -8.32 11.05 -22.26
N GLU A 108 -8.28 9.76 -21.97
CA GLU A 108 -8.48 8.73 -22.98
C GLU A 108 -9.88 8.78 -23.58
N GLU A 109 -10.90 8.96 -22.75
CA GLU A 109 -12.28 9.09 -23.20
C GLU A 109 -12.47 10.32 -24.10
N ALA A 110 -11.93 11.47 -23.70
CA ALA A 110 -11.94 12.67 -24.54
C ALA A 110 -11.20 12.46 -25.87
N LYS A 111 -10.08 11.72 -25.88
CA LYS A 111 -9.36 11.35 -27.12
C LYS A 111 -10.21 10.44 -28.01
N ARG A 112 -10.92 9.46 -27.45
CA ARG A 112 -11.83 8.57 -28.18
C ARG A 112 -12.96 9.38 -28.83
N GLN A 113 -13.60 10.26 -28.07
CA GLN A 113 -14.66 11.14 -28.57
C GLN A 113 -14.17 12.09 -29.67
N LEU A 114 -12.99 12.68 -29.51
CA LEU A 114 -12.39 13.54 -30.54
C LEU A 114 -12.04 12.76 -31.81
N ALA A 115 -11.55 11.52 -31.68
CA ALA A 115 -11.29 10.66 -32.82
C ALA A 115 -12.58 10.24 -33.54
N ALA A 116 -13.65 9.94 -32.79
CA ALA A 116 -14.98 9.65 -33.35
C ALA A 116 -15.53 10.87 -34.11
N GLY A 117 -15.55 12.05 -33.48
CA GLY A 117 -16.03 13.28 -34.11
C GLY A 117 -15.22 13.68 -35.35
N LYS A 118 -13.91 13.38 -35.40
CA LYS A 118 -13.10 13.55 -36.62
C LYS A 118 -13.56 12.63 -37.76
N LYS A 119 -13.85 11.35 -37.46
CA LYS A 119 -14.35 10.40 -38.46
C LYS A 119 -15.72 10.82 -38.99
N GLU A 120 -16.64 11.20 -38.10
CA GLU A 120 -17.96 11.72 -38.47
C GLU A 120 -17.84 12.96 -39.36
N LEU A 121 -16.92 13.89 -39.04
CA LEU A 121 -16.65 15.05 -39.88
C LEU A 121 -16.09 14.68 -41.26
N GLU A 122 -15.21 13.68 -41.33
CA GLU A 122 -14.70 13.17 -42.61
C GLU A 122 -15.80 12.53 -43.45
N GLU A 123 -16.68 11.75 -42.82
CA GLU A 123 -17.85 11.14 -43.46
C GLU A 123 -18.82 12.20 -43.98
N GLU A 124 -19.12 13.22 -43.17
CA GLU A 124 -19.97 14.35 -43.56
C GLU A 124 -19.36 15.13 -44.73
N ARG A 125 -18.04 15.35 -44.72
CA ARG A 125 -17.33 15.97 -45.86
C ARG A 125 -17.44 15.13 -47.13
N ARG A 126 -17.31 13.80 -47.03
CA ARG A 126 -17.50 12.89 -48.18
C ARG A 126 -18.93 12.96 -48.70
N ALA A 127 -19.92 12.95 -47.82
CA ALA A 127 -21.33 13.09 -48.19
C ALA A 127 -21.60 14.43 -48.88
N GLN A 128 -21.03 15.53 -48.37
CA GLN A 128 -21.15 16.85 -49.01
C GLN A 128 -20.53 16.90 -50.39
N ILE A 129 -19.35 16.31 -50.60
CA ILE A 129 -18.71 16.24 -51.92
C ILE A 129 -19.60 15.43 -52.87
N TRP A 130 -20.07 14.25 -52.43
CA TRP A 130 -20.94 13.39 -53.22
C TRP A 130 -22.25 14.09 -53.61
N LEU A 131 -22.89 14.79 -52.66
CA LEU A 131 -24.12 15.55 -52.92
C LEU A 131 -23.88 16.70 -53.92
N LYS A 132 -22.74 17.40 -53.82
CA LYS A 132 -22.37 18.45 -54.78
C LYS A 132 -22.15 17.88 -56.18
N GLU A 133 -21.42 16.77 -56.29
CA GLU A 133 -21.23 16.09 -57.58
C GLU A 133 -22.57 15.63 -58.16
N ARG A 134 -23.45 15.08 -57.32
CA ARG A 134 -24.79 14.66 -57.75
C ARG A 134 -25.65 15.85 -58.20
N ALA A 135 -25.58 16.99 -57.51
CA ALA A 135 -26.26 18.21 -57.92
C ALA A 135 -25.77 18.69 -59.30
N VAL A 136 -24.45 18.75 -59.51
CA VAL A 136 -23.85 19.13 -60.80
C VAL A 136 -24.24 18.14 -61.91
N GLN A 137 -24.30 16.83 -61.61
CA GLN A 137 -24.79 15.84 -62.58
C GLN A 137 -26.25 16.10 -62.97
N LEU A 138 -27.13 16.33 -61.99
CA LEU A 138 -28.54 16.62 -62.25
C LEU A 138 -28.73 17.93 -63.03
N GLU A 139 -27.94 18.98 -62.74
CA GLU A 139 -27.95 20.22 -63.52
C GLU A 139 -27.58 19.98 -64.99
N LYS A 140 -26.58 19.13 -65.25
CA LYS A 140 -26.20 18.72 -66.61
C LYS A 140 -27.29 17.90 -67.30
N GLU A 141 -27.89 16.96 -66.59
CA GLU A 141 -29.01 16.15 -67.11
C GLU A 141 -30.20 17.05 -67.49
N VAL A 142 -30.56 18.03 -66.66
CA VAL A 142 -31.60 19.01 -66.97
C VAL A 142 -31.22 19.87 -68.18
N GLY A 143 -29.97 20.35 -68.27
CA GLY A 143 -29.48 21.09 -69.43
C GLY A 143 -29.61 20.28 -70.73
N ALA A 144 -29.16 19.03 -70.72
CA ALA A 144 -29.25 18.14 -71.88
C ALA A 144 -30.71 17.86 -72.28
N LEU A 145 -31.62 17.67 -71.33
CA LEU A 145 -33.06 17.50 -71.61
C LEU A 145 -33.68 18.75 -72.25
N LEU A 146 -33.25 19.95 -71.84
CA LEU A 146 -33.71 21.19 -72.44
C LEU A 146 -33.19 21.34 -73.87
N GLU A 147 -31.91 21.04 -74.12
CA GLU A 147 -31.32 21.06 -75.47
C GLU A 147 -32.05 20.08 -76.40
N VAL A 148 -32.26 18.83 -75.97
CA VAL A 148 -33.00 17.82 -76.75
C VAL A 148 -34.43 18.31 -77.06
N HIS A 149 -35.11 18.88 -76.07
CA HIS A 149 -36.47 19.41 -76.28
C HIS A 149 -36.51 20.61 -77.23
N GLU A 150 -35.51 21.49 -77.20
CA GLU A 150 -35.38 22.58 -78.19
C GLU A 150 -35.10 22.04 -79.60
N GLU A 151 -34.25 21.02 -79.72
CA GLU A 151 -33.98 20.34 -80.99
C GLU A 151 -35.23 19.64 -81.55
N GLU A 152 -35.99 18.95 -80.71
CA GLU A 152 -37.26 18.31 -81.07
C GLU A 152 -38.28 19.35 -81.53
N LYS A 153 -38.43 20.46 -80.81
CA LYS A 153 -39.29 21.58 -81.23
C LYS A 153 -38.88 22.13 -82.58
N ALA A 154 -37.59 22.43 -82.76
CA ALA A 154 -37.07 22.92 -84.03
C ALA A 154 -37.22 21.89 -85.15
N GLY A 155 -37.17 20.59 -84.84
CA GLY A 155 -37.46 19.48 -85.74
C GLY A 155 -38.91 19.47 -86.17
N LEU A 156 -39.85 19.54 -85.23
CA LEU A 156 -41.29 19.63 -85.49
C LEU A 156 -41.66 20.89 -86.28
N ASP A 157 -41.04 22.04 -85.98
CA ASP A 157 -41.25 23.28 -86.73
C ASP A 157 -40.76 23.14 -88.19
N ARG A 158 -39.62 22.47 -88.40
CA ARG A 158 -39.10 22.13 -89.73
C ARG A 158 -40.03 21.16 -90.46
N GLU A 159 -40.54 20.14 -89.78
CA GLU A 159 -41.53 19.21 -90.34
C GLU A 159 -42.80 19.96 -90.74
N LEU A 160 -43.34 20.83 -89.89
CA LEU A 160 -44.53 21.65 -90.18
C LEU A 160 -44.31 22.60 -91.37
N ALA A 161 -43.16 23.27 -91.42
CA ALA A 161 -42.77 24.11 -92.55
C ALA A 161 -42.59 23.27 -93.84
N GLY A 162 -41.99 22.08 -93.72
CA GLY A 162 -41.85 21.11 -94.79
C GLY A 162 -43.19 20.56 -95.27
N PHE A 163 -44.16 20.31 -94.39
CA PHE A 163 -45.52 19.93 -94.75
C PHE A 163 -46.25 21.07 -95.44
N SER A 164 -46.05 22.32 -95.02
CA SER A 164 -46.61 23.51 -95.70
C SER A 164 -46.02 23.70 -97.10
N LEU A 165 -44.70 23.61 -97.22
CA LEU A 165 -43.99 23.64 -98.49
C LEU A 165 -44.27 22.42 -99.36
N SER A 166 -44.50 21.23 -98.79
CA SER A 166 -44.90 20.01 -99.53
C SER A 166 -46.35 20.09 -100.00
N LEU A 167 -47.24 20.76 -99.26
CA LEU A 167 -48.59 21.10 -99.74
C LEU A 167 -48.51 22.06 -100.94
N GLU A 168 -47.55 22.98 -100.95
CA GLU A 168 -47.27 23.90 -102.07
C GLU A 168 -46.49 23.23 -103.22
N SER A 169 -45.59 22.27 -102.91
CA SER A 169 -44.70 21.56 -103.83
C SER A 169 -45.30 20.26 -104.40
N LEU A 170 -46.50 19.85 -104.00
CA LEU A 170 -47.31 18.91 -104.78
C LEU A 170 -47.70 19.48 -106.17
N ARG A 171 -47.28 20.73 -106.47
CA ARG A 171 -47.15 21.30 -107.81
C ARG A 171 -45.69 21.46 -108.26
N CYS A 172 -44.84 20.43 -108.17
CA CYS A 172 -43.74 20.32 -109.14
C CYS A 172 -43.16 18.92 -109.29
N ALA A 173 -42.71 18.67 -110.51
CA ALA A 173 -42.28 17.40 -111.09
C ALA A 173 -41.03 16.79 -110.43
N PRO A 174 -40.82 15.47 -110.52
CA PRO A 174 -39.71 14.77 -109.87
C PRO A 174 -38.37 15.19 -110.47
N ALA A 175 -37.44 15.64 -109.61
CA ALA A 175 -36.08 15.97 -110.01
C ALA A 175 -35.29 14.68 -110.30
N ALA A 176 -34.68 14.65 -111.47
CA ALA A 176 -33.84 13.58 -111.95
C ALA A 176 -32.63 13.36 -111.04
N PHE A 177 -32.50 12.13 -110.52
CA PHE A 177 -31.31 11.64 -109.84
C PHE A 177 -30.14 11.66 -110.84
N GLN A 178 -29.12 12.47 -110.57
CA GLN A 178 -27.83 12.36 -111.27
C GLN A 178 -27.03 11.22 -110.64
N PRO A 179 -26.53 10.25 -111.42
CA PRO A 179 -25.66 9.22 -110.89
C PRO A 179 -24.31 9.83 -110.56
N LEU A 180 -23.99 9.96 -109.26
CA LEU A 180 -22.61 10.17 -108.82
C LEU A 180 -21.81 8.91 -109.19
N GLU A 181 -20.62 9.11 -109.73
CA GLU A 181 -19.73 8.04 -110.15
C GLU A 181 -19.48 7.06 -108.99
N VAL A 182 -19.89 5.81 -109.20
CA VAL A 182 -19.88 4.72 -108.20
C VAL A 182 -18.48 4.52 -107.58
N GLU A 183 -17.42 4.90 -108.30
CA GLU A 183 -16.03 4.79 -107.87
C GLU A 183 -15.69 5.71 -106.69
N ASP A 184 -16.12 6.98 -106.70
CA ASP A 184 -15.79 7.94 -105.63
C ASP A 184 -16.55 7.63 -104.34
N TYR A 185 -17.77 7.12 -104.44
CA TYR A 185 -18.51 6.58 -103.30
C TYR A 185 -17.80 5.37 -102.70
N SER A 186 -17.31 4.45 -103.54
CA SER A 186 -16.59 3.26 -103.08
C SER A 186 -15.29 3.61 -102.35
N ARG A 187 -14.54 4.63 -102.82
CA ARG A 187 -13.32 5.13 -102.16
C ARG A 187 -13.61 5.74 -100.80
N ARG A 188 -14.60 6.63 -100.70
CA ARG A 188 -14.98 7.26 -99.43
C ARG A 188 -15.45 6.24 -98.39
N LEU A 189 -16.25 5.26 -98.81
CA LEU A 189 -16.65 4.16 -97.93
C LEU A 189 -15.43 3.37 -97.44
N ALA A 190 -14.48 3.03 -98.32
CA ALA A 190 -13.27 2.32 -97.94
C ALA A 190 -12.38 3.11 -96.95
N GLU A 191 -12.30 4.44 -97.09
CA GLU A 191 -11.60 5.32 -96.16
C GLU A 191 -12.27 5.37 -94.78
N ILE A 192 -13.60 5.50 -94.74
CA ILE A 192 -14.39 5.47 -93.50
C ILE A 192 -14.22 4.12 -92.79
N TRP A 193 -14.32 3.01 -93.52
CA TRP A 193 -14.10 1.67 -92.98
C TRP A 193 -12.70 1.49 -92.43
N ARG A 194 -11.68 1.98 -93.14
CA ARG A 194 -10.29 1.94 -92.66
C ARG A 194 -10.12 2.75 -91.38
N GLY A 195 -10.65 3.98 -91.35
CA GLY A 195 -10.62 4.83 -90.16
C GLY A 195 -11.25 4.16 -88.95
N ALA A 196 -12.44 3.57 -89.12
CA ALA A 196 -13.14 2.84 -88.06
C ALA A 196 -12.33 1.63 -87.55
N VAL A 197 -11.70 0.86 -88.45
CA VAL A 197 -10.85 -0.28 -88.04
C VAL A 197 -9.64 0.19 -87.24
N GLU A 198 -8.99 1.29 -87.64
CA GLU A 198 -7.83 1.82 -86.90
C GLU A 198 -8.23 2.40 -85.54
N THR A 199 -9.40 3.07 -85.43
CA THR A 199 -9.91 3.53 -84.13
C THR A 199 -10.24 2.36 -83.21
N TYR A 200 -10.89 1.30 -83.71
CA TYR A 200 -11.16 0.10 -82.92
C TYR A 200 -9.87 -0.57 -82.44
N LYS A 201 -8.84 -0.67 -83.30
CA LYS A 201 -7.54 -1.22 -82.89
C LYS A 201 -6.88 -0.39 -81.78
N ALA A 202 -6.96 0.94 -81.88
CA ALA A 202 -6.41 1.84 -80.87
C ALA A 202 -7.14 1.70 -79.52
N GLU A 203 -8.48 1.62 -79.55
CA GLU A 203 -9.29 1.39 -78.35
C GLU A 203 -8.99 0.03 -77.70
N VAL A 204 -8.89 -1.03 -78.51
CA VAL A 204 -8.52 -2.37 -78.00
C VAL A 204 -7.13 -2.35 -77.37
N ALA A 205 -6.14 -1.73 -78.02
CA ALA A 205 -4.79 -1.62 -77.47
C ALA A 205 -4.76 -0.83 -76.14
N GLN A 206 -5.57 0.22 -76.03
CA GLN A 206 -5.71 0.99 -74.79
C GLN A 206 -6.37 0.16 -73.67
N LEU A 207 -7.42 -0.60 -74.01
CA LEU A 207 -8.10 -1.50 -73.09
C LEU A 207 -7.16 -2.63 -72.61
N GLU A 208 -6.39 -3.23 -73.51
CA GLU A 208 -5.39 -4.24 -73.18
C GLU A 208 -4.29 -3.67 -72.27
N GLY A 209 -3.81 -2.45 -72.55
CA GLY A 209 -2.83 -1.76 -71.71
C GLY A 209 -3.35 -1.47 -70.30
N SER A 210 -4.56 -0.91 -70.19
CA SER A 210 -5.21 -0.65 -68.89
C SER A 210 -5.52 -1.94 -68.12
N LEU A 211 -5.92 -3.01 -68.81
CA LEU A 211 -6.10 -4.34 -68.21
C LEU A 211 -4.77 -4.90 -67.68
N GLY A 212 -3.67 -4.71 -68.41
CA GLY A 212 -2.32 -5.09 -67.97
C GLY A 212 -1.92 -4.37 -66.68
N GLN A 213 -2.09 -3.05 -66.64
CA GLN A 213 -1.82 -2.23 -65.45
C GLN A 213 -2.71 -2.64 -64.27
N ALA A 214 -4.00 -2.89 -64.50
CA ALA A 214 -4.92 -3.38 -63.47
C ALA A 214 -4.45 -4.74 -62.91
N LYS A 215 -4.05 -5.68 -63.78
CA LYS A 215 -3.51 -6.98 -63.35
C LYS A 215 -2.24 -6.85 -62.52
N GLU A 216 -1.31 -5.98 -62.91
CA GLU A 216 -0.08 -5.72 -62.15
C GLU A 216 -0.38 -5.10 -60.78
N SER A 217 -1.32 -4.14 -60.72
CA SER A 217 -1.75 -3.51 -59.47
C SER A 217 -2.41 -4.52 -58.52
N LEU A 218 -3.22 -5.44 -59.06
CA LEU A 218 -3.82 -6.53 -58.29
C LEU A 218 -2.76 -7.50 -57.77
N TRP A 219 -1.77 -7.85 -58.58
CA TRP A 219 -0.65 -8.70 -58.16
C TRP A 219 0.16 -8.07 -57.02
N LYS A 220 0.49 -6.77 -57.12
CA LYS A 220 1.18 -6.04 -56.05
C LYS A 220 0.36 -6.01 -54.77
N ALA A 221 -0.93 -5.69 -54.86
CA ALA A 221 -1.83 -5.68 -53.70
C ALA A 221 -1.99 -7.08 -53.06
N ALA A 222 -2.00 -8.15 -53.87
CA ALA A 222 -2.04 -9.53 -53.36
C ALA A 222 -0.75 -9.91 -52.63
N GLU A 223 0.41 -9.55 -53.18
CA GLU A 223 1.72 -9.77 -52.57
C GLU A 223 1.85 -9.00 -51.24
N ASP A 224 1.46 -7.72 -51.23
CA ASP A 224 1.47 -6.88 -50.02
C ASP A 224 0.54 -7.44 -48.92
N ASN A 225 -0.62 -7.98 -49.32
CA ASN A 225 -1.54 -8.65 -48.40
C ASN A 225 -0.91 -9.93 -47.84
N GLN A 226 -0.27 -10.74 -48.66
CA GLN A 226 0.44 -11.95 -48.21
C GLN A 226 1.58 -11.60 -47.23
N GLN A 227 2.38 -10.57 -47.52
CA GLN A 227 3.43 -10.10 -46.62
C GLN A 227 2.86 -9.59 -45.29
N SER A 228 1.77 -8.83 -45.34
CA SER A 228 1.07 -8.35 -44.15
C SER A 228 0.54 -9.51 -43.30
N GLN A 229 0.00 -10.56 -43.93
CA GLN A 229 -0.45 -11.77 -43.23
C GLN A 229 0.71 -12.50 -42.54
N LEU A 230 1.87 -12.62 -43.19
CA LEU A 230 3.06 -13.22 -42.59
C LEU A 230 3.58 -12.40 -41.39
N GLN A 231 3.56 -11.07 -41.50
CA GLN A 231 3.92 -10.17 -40.40
C GLN A 231 2.96 -10.31 -39.22
N LEU A 232 1.65 -10.38 -39.47
CA LEU A 232 0.64 -10.61 -38.43
C LEU A 232 0.89 -11.95 -37.72
N GLN A 233 1.12 -13.03 -38.46
CA GLN A 233 1.44 -14.34 -37.87
C GLN A 233 2.74 -14.32 -37.05
N HIS A 234 3.73 -13.54 -37.47
CA HIS A 234 4.97 -13.38 -36.72
C HIS A 234 4.72 -12.62 -35.40
N LEU A 235 4.00 -11.50 -35.45
CA LEU A 235 3.62 -10.71 -34.28
C LEU A 235 2.75 -11.52 -33.31
N ASP A 236 1.83 -12.36 -33.80
CA ASP A 236 1.01 -13.24 -32.96
C ASP A 236 1.86 -14.26 -32.19
N LYS A 237 2.90 -14.82 -32.83
CA LYS A 237 3.85 -15.72 -32.16
C LYS A 237 4.66 -14.99 -31.10
N GLU A 238 5.11 -13.78 -31.39
CA GLU A 238 5.83 -12.95 -30.41
C GLU A 238 4.95 -12.58 -29.22
N LEU A 239 3.69 -12.20 -29.46
CA LEU A 239 2.71 -11.93 -28.42
C LEU A 239 2.46 -13.16 -27.55
N ALA A 240 2.31 -14.35 -28.16
CA ALA A 240 2.17 -15.60 -27.41
C ALA A 240 3.43 -15.92 -26.57
N ALA A 241 4.63 -15.74 -27.13
CA ALA A 241 5.88 -15.95 -26.40
C ALA A 241 6.06 -14.97 -25.23
N LEU A 242 5.70 -13.69 -25.42
CA LEU A 242 5.74 -12.68 -24.37
C LEU A 242 4.71 -12.96 -23.26
N ARG A 243 3.51 -13.44 -23.61
CA ARG A 243 2.50 -13.88 -22.63
C ARG A 243 3.01 -15.05 -21.80
N ALA A 244 3.56 -16.08 -22.43
CA ALA A 244 4.15 -17.22 -21.72
C ALA A 244 5.31 -16.79 -20.80
N ARG A 245 6.19 -15.88 -21.27
CA ARG A 245 7.26 -15.33 -20.43
C ARG A 245 6.72 -14.55 -19.23
N LYS A 246 5.65 -13.77 -19.41
CA LYS A 246 4.98 -13.04 -18.34
C LYS A 246 4.44 -14.02 -17.30
N GLU A 247 3.68 -15.03 -17.71
CA GLU A 247 3.11 -16.06 -16.82
C GLU A 247 4.21 -16.77 -16.01
N LEU A 248 5.32 -17.16 -16.66
CA LEU A 248 6.46 -17.77 -15.98
C LEU A 248 7.09 -16.86 -14.92
N LEU A 249 7.19 -15.55 -15.18
CA LEU A 249 7.73 -14.59 -14.23
C LEU A 249 6.77 -14.35 -13.07
N GLU A 250 5.47 -14.30 -13.32
CA GLU A 250 4.43 -14.18 -12.29
C GLU A 250 4.44 -15.42 -11.38
N ASP A 251 4.52 -16.62 -11.95
CA ASP A 251 4.65 -17.88 -11.21
C ASP A 251 5.92 -17.92 -10.35
N ASN A 252 7.06 -17.52 -10.90
CA ASN A 252 8.32 -17.49 -10.17
C ASN A 252 8.27 -16.50 -9.00
N LEU A 253 7.70 -15.33 -9.21
CA LEU A 253 7.51 -14.33 -8.17
C LEU A 253 6.57 -14.87 -7.07
N ALA A 254 5.47 -15.53 -7.45
CA ALA A 254 4.56 -16.16 -6.50
C ALA A 254 5.26 -17.25 -5.66
N ARG A 255 6.08 -18.11 -6.29
CA ARG A 255 6.89 -19.13 -5.60
C ARG A 255 7.86 -18.50 -4.61
N GLN A 256 8.61 -17.48 -5.03
CA GLN A 256 9.53 -16.74 -4.15
C GLN A 256 8.80 -16.12 -2.96
N TRP A 257 7.62 -15.54 -3.17
CA TRP A 257 6.82 -15.02 -2.05
C TRP A 257 6.38 -16.10 -1.08
N GLN A 258 5.99 -17.28 -1.57
CA GLN A 258 5.63 -18.41 -0.71
C GLN A 258 6.84 -18.92 0.10
N GLU A 259 8.00 -19.03 -0.53
CA GLU A 259 9.25 -19.41 0.14
C GLU A 259 9.62 -18.42 1.24
N GLN A 260 9.61 -17.12 0.92
CA GLN A 260 9.90 -16.05 1.89
C GLN A 260 8.89 -16.00 3.04
N ARG A 261 7.59 -16.23 2.75
CA ARG A 261 6.58 -16.38 3.81
C ARG A 261 6.86 -17.58 4.70
N GLY A 262 7.19 -18.73 4.13
CA GLY A 262 7.56 -19.92 4.90
C GLY A 262 8.83 -19.73 5.73
N GLU A 263 9.82 -18.98 5.24
CA GLU A 263 11.00 -18.59 6.01
C GLU A 263 10.64 -17.65 7.16
N ALA A 264 9.79 -16.64 6.91
CA ALA A 264 9.31 -15.73 7.94
C ALA A 264 8.54 -16.46 9.05
N GLU A 265 7.68 -17.42 8.69
CA GLU A 265 6.96 -18.28 9.65
C GLU A 265 7.92 -19.11 10.49
N LYS A 266 8.98 -19.69 9.89
CA LYS A 266 10.02 -20.41 10.66
C LYS A 266 10.73 -19.50 11.66
N PHE A 267 11.06 -18.26 11.27
CA PHE A 267 11.67 -17.29 12.19
C PHE A 267 10.70 -16.87 13.29
N GLN A 268 9.42 -16.69 12.99
CA GLN A 268 8.38 -16.40 14.00
C GLN A 268 8.28 -17.51 15.03
N LEU A 269 8.18 -18.78 14.59
CA LEU A 269 8.16 -19.93 15.50
C LEU A 269 9.43 -20.02 16.36
N ALA A 270 10.60 -19.70 15.79
CA ALA A 270 11.85 -19.66 16.56
C ALA A 270 11.86 -18.54 17.60
N ILE A 271 11.33 -17.36 17.27
CA ILE A 271 11.16 -16.25 18.22
C ILE A 271 10.22 -16.65 19.35
N GLU A 272 9.06 -17.23 19.03
CA GLU A 272 8.07 -17.70 20.01
C GLU A 272 8.67 -18.74 20.96
N ALA A 273 9.45 -19.70 20.44
CA ALA A 273 10.14 -20.69 21.27
C ALA A 273 11.15 -20.03 22.23
N LEU A 274 11.98 -19.10 21.73
CA LEU A 274 12.93 -18.36 22.56
C LEU A 274 12.24 -17.47 23.60
N GLU A 275 11.08 -16.90 23.26
CA GLU A 275 10.27 -16.12 24.20
C GLU A 275 9.70 -17.00 25.32
N GLN A 276 9.24 -18.21 24.98
CA GLN A 276 8.79 -19.20 25.97
C GLN A 276 9.94 -19.63 26.89
N GLU A 277 11.12 -19.93 26.33
CA GLU A 277 12.32 -20.23 27.12
C GLU A 277 12.71 -19.08 28.06
N LYS A 278 12.66 -17.84 27.56
CA LYS A 278 12.90 -16.65 28.38
C LYS A 278 11.88 -16.52 29.51
N GLN A 279 10.60 -16.78 29.25
CA GLN A 279 9.56 -16.75 30.28
C GLN A 279 9.75 -17.86 31.32
N SER A 280 10.10 -19.06 30.91
CA SER A 280 10.35 -20.18 31.81
C SER A 280 11.56 -19.94 32.71
N LEU A 281 12.66 -19.40 32.16
CA LEU A 281 13.84 -19.00 32.93
C LEU A 281 13.52 -17.87 33.93
N ARG A 282 12.69 -16.90 33.54
CA ARG A 282 12.22 -15.85 34.46
C ARG A 282 11.43 -16.44 35.64
N ALA A 283 10.55 -17.39 35.38
CA ALA A 283 9.79 -18.08 36.42
C ALA A 283 10.72 -18.89 37.35
N GLN A 284 11.69 -19.60 36.79
CA GLN A 284 12.70 -20.34 37.58
C GLN A 284 13.53 -19.39 38.45
N ILE A 285 13.97 -18.25 37.92
CA ILE A 285 14.71 -17.24 38.70
C ILE A 285 13.83 -16.69 39.83
N ALA A 286 12.56 -16.37 39.56
CA ALA A 286 11.64 -15.89 40.59
C ALA A 286 11.48 -16.92 41.72
N GLN A 287 11.30 -18.19 41.37
CA GLN A 287 11.21 -19.28 42.34
C GLN A 287 12.48 -19.41 43.20
N VAL A 288 13.66 -19.40 42.58
CA VAL A 288 14.95 -19.46 43.33
C VAL A 288 15.12 -18.26 44.26
N LEU A 289 14.64 -17.07 43.87
CA LEU A 289 14.67 -15.89 44.72
C LEU A 289 13.72 -16.03 45.92
N GLU A 290 12.52 -16.56 45.72
CA GLU A 290 11.55 -16.86 46.78
C GLU A 290 12.12 -17.89 47.76
N ASP A 291 12.65 -19.01 47.27
CA ASP A 291 13.27 -20.06 48.09
C ASP A 291 14.43 -19.49 48.91
N ARG A 292 15.25 -18.62 48.31
CA ARG A 292 16.35 -17.94 49.01
C ARG A 292 15.85 -17.00 50.10
N GLN A 293 14.76 -16.27 49.85
CA GLN A 293 14.13 -15.42 50.86
C GLN A 293 13.59 -16.26 52.02
N GLN A 294 12.89 -17.36 51.74
CA GLN A 294 12.40 -18.29 52.76
C GLN A 294 13.53 -18.87 53.61
N LEU A 295 14.64 -19.29 52.98
CA LEU A 295 15.82 -19.78 53.69
C LEU A 295 16.46 -18.69 54.56
N MET A 296 16.49 -17.43 54.09
CA MET A 296 16.94 -16.30 54.89
C MET A 296 16.05 -16.10 56.12
N HIS A 297 14.72 -16.17 55.96
CA HIS A 297 13.76 -16.07 57.06
C HIS A 297 13.96 -17.18 58.10
N LEU A 298 14.12 -18.43 57.67
CA LEU A 298 14.43 -19.57 58.55
C LEU A 298 15.77 -19.40 59.27
N LYS A 299 16.81 -18.94 58.56
CA LYS A 299 18.11 -18.65 59.18
C LYS A 299 17.98 -17.56 60.25
N MET A 300 17.19 -16.52 59.99
CA MET A 300 16.94 -15.44 60.95
C MET A 300 16.21 -15.96 62.19
N SER A 301 15.16 -16.77 62.02
CA SER A 301 14.41 -17.35 63.16
C SER A 301 15.30 -18.27 64.00
N LEU A 302 16.09 -19.14 63.36
CA LEU A 302 17.07 -19.98 64.06
C LEU A 302 18.13 -19.15 64.79
N SER A 303 18.59 -18.04 64.20
CA SER A 303 19.56 -17.15 64.86
C SER A 303 18.95 -16.49 66.10
N LEU A 304 17.66 -16.13 66.05
CA LEU A 304 16.92 -15.64 67.22
C LEU A 304 16.78 -16.73 68.28
N GLU A 305 16.41 -17.95 67.91
CA GLU A 305 16.32 -19.09 68.82
C GLU A 305 17.68 -19.34 69.51
N VAL A 306 18.77 -19.45 68.75
CA VAL A 306 20.12 -19.62 69.30
C VAL A 306 20.49 -18.48 70.24
N ALA A 307 20.14 -17.23 69.90
CA ALA A 307 20.37 -16.08 70.78
C ALA A 307 19.57 -16.19 72.08
N THR A 308 18.30 -16.65 72.03
CA THR A 308 17.49 -16.88 73.24
C THR A 308 18.05 -18.00 74.11
N TYR A 309 18.58 -19.08 73.52
CA TYR A 309 19.18 -20.18 74.27
C TYR A 309 20.58 -19.84 74.83
N SER A 310 21.30 -18.93 74.18
CA SER A 310 22.64 -18.49 74.62
C SER A 310 22.60 -17.33 75.63
N ALA A 311 21.44 -16.70 75.83
CA ALA A 311 21.25 -15.67 76.83
C ALA A 311 21.10 -16.31 78.23
N PRO A 312 21.77 -15.79 79.28
CA PRO A 312 21.60 -16.29 80.64
C PRO A 312 20.13 -16.14 81.09
N PRO A 313 19.60 -17.06 81.90
CA PRO A 313 18.20 -17.01 82.35
C PRO A 313 17.97 -15.72 83.13
N VAL A 314 17.30 -14.75 82.52
CA VAL A 314 16.79 -13.56 83.21
C VAL A 314 15.67 -14.05 84.15
N PRO A 315 15.71 -13.74 85.45
CA PRO A 315 14.67 -14.16 86.38
C PRO A 315 13.32 -13.57 85.98
N SER A 316 12.34 -14.45 85.85
CA SER A 316 10.92 -14.18 85.60
C SER A 316 10.36 -13.04 86.47
N PRO A 317 9.65 -12.04 85.91
CA PRO A 317 8.70 -11.27 86.69
C PRO A 317 7.39 -12.05 86.83
N ARG A 318 6.86 -12.02 88.05
CA ARG A 318 5.66 -12.70 88.55
C ARG A 318 4.39 -12.43 87.71
N PRO A 319 3.43 -13.37 87.66
CA PRO A 319 2.11 -13.13 87.08
C PRO A 319 1.29 -12.19 87.97
N ALA A 320 0.83 -11.07 87.41
CA ALA A 320 -0.21 -10.23 87.98
C ALA A 320 -1.59 -10.62 87.40
N ALA A 321 -2.58 -10.54 88.28
CA ALA A 321 -3.96 -11.02 88.17
C ALA A 321 -4.79 -10.38 87.02
N PRO A 322 -5.95 -10.97 86.67
CA PRO A 322 -6.75 -10.56 85.52
C PRO A 322 -7.65 -9.36 85.83
N LEU A 323 -7.78 -8.44 84.87
CA LEU A 323 -8.84 -7.42 84.86
C LEU A 323 -9.76 -7.67 83.66
N GLN A 324 -11.04 -7.73 83.99
CA GLN A 324 -12.18 -7.90 83.10
C GLN A 324 -12.48 -6.63 82.28
N HIS A 325 -13.40 -6.79 81.32
CA HIS A 325 -14.49 -5.91 80.84
C HIS A 325 -14.22 -4.69 79.92
N LEU A 326 -14.73 -4.80 78.65
CA LEU A 326 -15.71 -3.96 77.91
C LEU A 326 -15.41 -3.86 76.39
N PRO A 327 -16.39 -3.59 75.50
CA PRO A 327 -17.53 -4.44 75.11
C PRO A 327 -17.56 -4.75 73.60
N ALA A 328 -18.48 -5.64 73.23
CA ALA A 328 -18.84 -6.00 71.87
C ALA A 328 -19.62 -4.89 71.14
N TRP A 329 -19.42 -4.80 69.82
CA TRP A 329 -20.29 -4.12 68.86
C TRP A 329 -21.02 -5.19 68.01
N PRO A 330 -22.28 -4.96 67.59
CA PRO A 330 -23.16 -6.01 67.10
C PRO A 330 -23.10 -6.24 65.58
N ASP A 331 -23.65 -7.39 65.21
CA ASP A 331 -23.86 -7.97 63.88
C ASP A 331 -24.50 -7.03 62.84
N GLY A 332 -24.15 -7.29 61.58
CA GLY A 332 -24.80 -6.71 60.40
C GLY A 332 -24.70 -7.62 59.18
N GLY A 333 -25.65 -8.55 59.07
CA GLY A 333 -26.46 -8.76 57.87
C GLY A 333 -25.84 -9.49 56.67
N ASP A 334 -26.34 -10.70 56.44
CA ASP A 334 -26.39 -11.39 55.15
C ASP A 334 -26.84 -10.46 54.02
N GLY A 335 -26.12 -10.53 52.89
CA GLY A 335 -26.40 -9.77 51.69
C GLY A 335 -25.72 -10.38 50.48
N THR A 336 -26.23 -11.52 50.02
CA THR A 336 -26.03 -12.05 48.68
C THR A 336 -26.32 -10.95 47.65
N PHE A 337 -25.30 -10.52 46.88
CA PHE A 337 -25.50 -9.72 45.68
C PHE A 337 -24.93 -10.44 44.46
N ALA A 338 -25.83 -10.71 43.52
CA ALA A 338 -25.61 -11.27 42.20
C ALA A 338 -24.73 -10.35 41.32
N PRO A 339 -24.11 -10.87 40.24
CA PRO A 339 -23.21 -10.09 39.40
C PRO A 339 -24.00 -9.09 38.55
N SER A 340 -23.70 -7.80 38.73
CA SER A 340 -24.25 -6.75 37.87
C SER A 340 -23.42 -6.67 36.59
N ARG A 341 -24.06 -7.13 35.52
CA ARG A 341 -23.75 -6.96 34.10
C ARG A 341 -23.07 -5.59 33.81
N ALA A 342 -21.81 -5.62 33.39
CA ALA A 342 -21.16 -4.44 32.81
C ALA A 342 -21.74 -4.20 31.41
N GLU A 343 -22.46 -3.10 31.23
CA GLU A 343 -22.80 -2.58 29.90
C GLU A 343 -21.54 -1.97 29.24
N PRO A 344 -21.39 -2.10 27.91
CA PRO A 344 -20.22 -1.60 27.21
C PRO A 344 -20.21 -0.07 27.14
N CYS A 345 -19.05 0.53 27.37
CA CYS A 345 -18.80 1.95 27.15
C CYS A 345 -19.21 2.37 25.73
N SER A 346 -20.14 3.33 25.65
CA SER A 346 -20.40 4.11 24.43
C SER A 346 -19.12 4.85 23.99
N PRO A 347 -18.84 4.92 22.68
CA PRO A 347 -17.68 5.65 22.17
C PRO A 347 -17.83 7.17 22.36
N PRO A 348 -16.73 7.93 22.50
CA PRO A 348 -16.78 9.38 22.63
C PRO A 348 -17.28 10.04 21.33
N ALA A 349 -18.05 11.11 21.49
CA ALA A 349 -18.56 11.93 20.39
C ALA A 349 -17.43 12.57 19.56
N PRO A 350 -17.61 12.74 18.23
CA PRO A 350 -16.60 13.35 17.39
C PRO A 350 -16.43 14.84 17.68
N ILE A 351 -15.17 15.29 17.64
CA ILE A 351 -14.74 16.69 17.79
C ILE A 351 -15.31 17.52 16.63
N PRO A 352 -15.89 18.72 16.87
CA PRO A 352 -16.36 19.58 15.78
C PRO A 352 -15.17 20.12 14.97
N ALA A 353 -15.29 20.06 13.64
CA ALA A 353 -14.32 20.59 12.69
C ALA A 353 -14.12 22.12 12.88
N PRO A 354 -12.91 22.65 12.62
CA PRO A 354 -12.66 24.08 12.66
C PRO A 354 -13.42 24.80 11.52
N PRO A 355 -13.78 26.09 11.71
CA PRO A 355 -14.54 26.85 10.73
C PRO A 355 -13.72 27.10 9.45
N ASP A 356 -14.39 26.97 8.31
CA ASP A 356 -13.88 27.33 6.99
C ASP A 356 -13.35 28.77 6.97
N GLY A 357 -12.03 28.91 6.84
CA GLY A 357 -11.36 30.18 6.52
C GLY A 357 -11.66 30.62 5.07
N PRO A 358 -11.57 31.92 4.77
CA PRO A 358 -12.21 32.51 3.59
C PRO A 358 -11.56 32.06 2.29
N ARG A 359 -12.43 31.74 1.32
CA ARG A 359 -12.11 31.59 -0.10
C ARG A 359 -11.37 32.84 -0.62
N GLN A 360 -10.07 32.74 -0.86
CA GLN A 360 -9.41 33.61 -1.83
C GLN A 360 -9.57 33.01 -3.23
N ARG A 361 -10.51 33.58 -3.98
CA ARG A 361 -10.59 33.45 -5.45
C ARG A 361 -9.86 34.64 -6.07
N GLN A 362 -9.12 34.32 -7.14
CA GLN A 362 -8.63 35.21 -8.22
C GLN A 362 -7.55 36.22 -7.80
N ALA A 363 -6.54 36.57 -8.59
CA ALA A 363 -6.30 36.50 -10.04
C ALA A 363 -4.76 36.38 -10.25
N ALA A 364 -4.18 35.83 -11.31
CA ALA A 364 -3.97 36.40 -12.65
C ALA A 364 -2.53 35.93 -13.03
N GLU A 365 -2.38 35.18 -14.11
CA GLU A 365 -1.82 35.67 -15.39
C GLU A 365 -0.29 35.57 -15.50
N GLY A 366 0.14 34.64 -16.36
CA GLY A 366 0.97 34.98 -17.51
C GLY A 366 2.47 35.18 -17.30
N TRP A 367 3.25 34.11 -17.48
CA TRP A 367 4.57 34.12 -18.14
C TRP A 367 4.67 32.77 -18.86
N GLY A 368 4.72 32.65 -20.19
CA GLY A 368 5.38 33.53 -21.15
C GLY A 368 6.77 32.97 -21.42
N ASP A 369 6.89 32.30 -22.56
CA ASP A 369 8.09 31.84 -23.29
C ASP A 369 9.48 32.15 -22.70
N ASN A 370 10.30 31.09 -22.57
CA ASN A 370 11.64 31.02 -23.18
C ASN A 370 12.13 29.57 -23.28
#